data_AF-A0A7W3JD17-F1
#
_entry.id   AF-A0A7W3JD17-F1
#
_cell.length_a   1.000
_cell.length_b   1.000
_cell.length_c   1.000
_cell.angle_alpha   90.00
_cell.angle_beta   90.00
_cell.angle_gamma   90.00
#
_symmetry.space_group_name_H-M   'P 1'
#
loop_
_entity.id
_entity.type
_entity.pdbx_description
1 polymer ?
#
loop_
_entity_poly.entity_id
_entity_poly.type
_entity_poly.pdbx_seq_one_letter_code
_entity_poly.pdbx_strand_id
1 'polypeptide(L)'
;MEMAQIETEQTLGEKVGTLALTIAAGWVAQKAVSMIWKGVTGNDAPNKPDDPELDLLQATVFAAVAAGTAVFAKRIAAKGAHRAALRIAARRTAV
;
A
#
# COMPACT_ATOMS: atom_id res chain seq x y z
N MET A 1 -19.05 21.49 -32.80
CA MET A 1 -18.58 20.14 -32.41
C MET A 1 -17.15 20.02 -32.88
N GLU A 2 -16.17 20.34 -32.03
CA GLU A 2 -14.73 20.02 -32.20
C GLU A 2 -14.02 20.39 -30.89
N MET A 3 -14.50 19.82 -29.77
CA MET A 3 -13.97 20.07 -28.40
C MET A 3 -13.46 18.76 -27.79
N ALA A 4 -12.86 17.90 -28.61
CA ALA A 4 -12.47 16.53 -28.22
C ALA A 4 -10.95 16.31 -28.17
N GLN A 5 -10.14 17.37 -28.01
CA GLN A 5 -8.68 17.25 -27.89
C GLN A 5 -8.13 17.46 -26.47
N ILE A 6 -8.98 17.29 -25.45
CA ILE A 6 -8.49 17.03 -24.08
C ILE A 6 -8.39 15.50 -23.91
N GLU A 7 -7.62 14.85 -24.76
CA GLU A 7 -7.16 13.49 -24.48
C GLU A 7 -5.76 13.64 -23.90
N THR A 8 -5.69 13.66 -22.57
CA THR A 8 -4.43 13.56 -21.85
C THR A 8 -3.90 12.14 -22.09
N GLU A 9 -3.26 11.92 -23.24
CA GLU A 9 -2.53 10.70 -23.53
C GLU A 9 -1.35 10.59 -22.56
N GLN A 10 -1.59 9.99 -21.40
CA GLN A 10 -0.49 9.41 -20.62
C GLN A 10 0.29 8.51 -21.58
N THR A 11 1.56 8.82 -21.82
CA THR A 11 2.37 8.10 -22.81
C THR A 11 2.31 6.61 -22.48
N LEU A 12 2.28 5.72 -23.48
CA LEU A 12 2.21 4.27 -23.22
C LEU A 12 3.26 3.82 -22.18
N GLY A 13 4.43 4.47 -22.17
CA GLY A 13 5.47 4.26 -21.18
C GLY A 13 5.06 4.59 -19.74
N GLU A 14 4.28 5.66 -19.51
CA GLU A 14 3.74 5.99 -18.17
C GLU A 14 2.72 4.95 -17.71
N LYS A 15 1.85 4.47 -18.60
CA LYS A 15 0.84 3.45 -18.27
C LYS A 15 1.51 2.13 -17.91
N VAL A 16 2.46 1.68 -18.74
CA VAL A 16 3.23 0.45 -18.51
C VAL A 16 4.09 0.59 -17.25
N GLY A 17 4.72 1.75 -17.04
CA GLY A 17 5.52 2.02 -15.85
C GLY A 17 4.67 1.99 -14.57
N THR A 18 3.51 2.63 -14.58
CA THR A 18 2.56 2.62 -13.44
C THR A 18 2.05 1.22 -13.15
N LEU A 19 1.72 0.45 -14.18
CA LEU A 19 1.30 -0.95 -14.03
C LEU A 19 2.42 -1.79 -13.42
N ALA A 20 3.65 -1.69 -13.95
CA ALA A 20 4.81 -2.41 -13.44
C ALA A 20 5.11 -2.05 -11.99
N LEU A 21 5.07 -0.76 -11.63
CA LEU A 21 5.25 -0.29 -10.26
C LEU A 21 4.16 -0.83 -9.33
N THR A 22 2.92 -0.90 -9.79
CA THR A 22 1.79 -1.44 -9.00
C THR A 22 1.99 -2.93 -8.72
N ILE A 23 2.39 -3.70 -9.72
CA ILE A 23 2.70 -5.13 -9.57
C ILE A 23 3.87 -5.32 -8.59
N ALA A 24 4.95 -4.56 -8.77
CA ALA A 24 6.12 -4.62 -7.89
C ALA A 24 5.74 -4.24 -6.44
N ALA A 25 4.93 -3.20 -6.26
CA ALA A 25 4.43 -2.80 -4.95
C ALA A 25 3.59 -3.91 -4.30
N GLY A 26 2.72 -4.58 -5.07
CA GLY A 26 1.95 -5.73 -4.60
C GLY A 26 2.85 -6.87 -4.12
N TRP A 27 3.87 -7.23 -4.90
CA TRP A 27 4.82 -8.28 -4.53
C TRP A 27 5.62 -7.94 -3.25
N VAL A 28 6.11 -6.70 -3.15
CA VAL A 28 6.81 -6.22 -1.94
C VAL A 28 5.87 -6.23 -0.72
N ALA A 29 4.62 -5.81 -0.90
CA ALA A 29 3.62 -5.82 0.16
C ALA A 29 3.35 -7.24 0.68
N GLN A 30 3.17 -8.22 -0.22
CA GLN A 30 3.00 -9.62 0.17
C GLN A 30 4.21 -10.12 0.97
N LYS A 31 5.43 -9.82 0.53
CA LYS A 31 6.65 -10.25 1.24
C LYS A 31 6.77 -9.61 2.62
N ALA A 32 6.44 -8.33 2.74
CA ALA A 32 6.44 -7.62 4.01
C ALA A 32 5.45 -8.22 5.01
N VAL A 33 4.22 -8.53 4.57
CA VAL A 33 3.21 -9.18 5.41
C VAL A 33 3.69 -10.53 5.92
N SER A 34 4.22 -11.39 5.04
CA SER A 34 4.74 -12.70 5.44
C SER A 34 5.90 -12.59 6.44
N MET A 35 6.82 -11.64 6.26
CA MET A 35 7.95 -11.43 7.17
C MET A 35 7.50 -10.94 8.54
N ILE A 36 6.59 -9.96 8.59
CA ILE A 36 6.03 -9.45 9.84
C ILE A 36 5.29 -10.57 10.57
N TRP A 37 4.49 -11.36 9.84
CA TRP A 37 3.74 -12.47 10.42
C TRP A 37 4.64 -13.53 11.03
N LYS A 38 5.66 -13.98 10.29
CA LYS A 38 6.63 -14.95 10.78
C LYS A 38 7.42 -14.42 11.97
N GLY A 39 7.77 -13.15 11.97
CA GLY A 39 8.47 -12.51 13.08
C GLY A 39 7.64 -12.45 14.37
N VAL A 40 6.33 -12.25 14.27
CA VAL A 40 5.44 -12.16 15.44
C VAL A 40 4.95 -13.54 15.92
N THR A 41 4.60 -14.43 15.00
CA THR A 41 3.94 -15.70 15.32
C THR A 41 4.87 -16.91 15.32
N GLY A 42 6.08 -16.78 14.76
CA GLY A 42 7.02 -17.88 14.56
C GLY A 42 6.63 -18.85 13.42
N ASN A 43 5.42 -18.72 12.86
CA ASN A 43 4.88 -19.60 11.82
C ASN A 43 4.62 -18.81 10.52
N ASP A 44 4.48 -19.52 9.40
CA ASP A 44 4.10 -18.90 8.14
C ASP A 44 2.66 -18.34 8.19
N ALA A 45 2.41 -17.26 7.44
CA ALA A 45 1.12 -16.60 7.42
C ALA A 45 0.00 -17.55 6.97
N PRO A 46 -1.13 -17.63 7.70
CA PRO A 46 -2.24 -18.49 7.31
C PRO A 46 -2.78 -18.03 5.95
N ASN A 47 -2.83 -18.95 5.00
CA ASN A 47 -3.28 -18.67 3.63
C ASN A 47 -4.82 -18.56 3.51
N LYS A 48 -5.55 -18.79 4.61
CA LYS A 48 -7.01 -18.71 4.69
C LYS A 48 -7.40 -17.91 5.95
N PRO A 49 -7.65 -16.60 5.82
CA PRO A 49 -8.09 -15.78 6.94
C PRO A 49 -9.50 -16.13 7.44
N ASP A 50 -10.31 -16.82 6.62
CA ASP A 50 -11.71 -17.15 6.91
C ASP A 50 -11.92 -18.63 7.32
N ASP A 51 -10.88 -19.28 7.85
CA ASP A 51 -11.04 -20.64 8.37
C ASP A 51 -11.93 -20.62 9.63
N PRO A 52 -13.12 -21.25 9.62
CA PRO A 52 -14.04 -21.23 10.76
C PRO A 52 -13.47 -21.92 12.01
N GLU A 53 -12.39 -22.69 11.87
CA GLU A 53 -11.66 -23.33 12.98
C GLU A 53 -10.48 -22.48 13.51
N LEU A 54 -10.30 -21.24 13.04
CA LEU A 54 -9.36 -20.31 13.65
C LEU A 54 -9.76 -20.02 15.09
N ASP A 55 -8.96 -20.53 16.03
CA ASP A 55 -9.10 -20.28 17.46
C ASP A 55 -9.28 -18.77 17.72
N LEU A 56 -10.24 -18.41 18.59
CA LEU A 56 -10.62 -17.02 18.87
C LEU A 56 -9.41 -16.17 19.30
N LEU A 57 -8.46 -16.81 19.98
CA LEU A 57 -7.18 -16.21 20.35
C LEU A 57 -6.33 -15.86 19.11
N GLN A 58 -6.23 -16.77 18.15
CA GLN A 58 -5.46 -16.56 16.92
C GLN A 58 -6.10 -15.49 16.02
N ALA A 59 -7.44 -15.47 15.92
CA ALA A 59 -8.17 -14.41 15.22
C ALA A 59 -7.93 -13.03 15.87
N THR A 60 -7.95 -12.96 17.21
CA THR A 60 -7.71 -11.70 17.95
C THR A 60 -6.27 -11.21 17.80
N VAL A 61 -5.28 -12.11 17.85
CA VAL A 61 -3.88 -11.77 17.60
C VAL A 61 -3.67 -11.32 16.15
N PHE A 62 -4.29 -12.00 15.17
CA PHE A 62 -4.28 -11.56 13.77
C PHE A 62 -4.83 -10.15 13.64
N ALA A 63 -6.00 -9.88 14.21
CA ALA A 63 -6.65 -8.58 14.16
C ALA A 63 -5.78 -7.49 14.80
N ALA A 64 -5.17 -7.76 15.95
CA ALA A 64 -4.28 -6.81 16.63
C ALA A 64 -3.03 -6.48 15.79
N VAL A 65 -2.39 -7.50 15.20
CA VAL A 65 -1.22 -7.34 14.33
C VAL A 65 -1.58 -6.61 13.03
N ALA A 66 -2.70 -6.98 12.40
CA ALA A 66 -3.19 -6.34 11.19
C ALA A 66 -3.55 -4.87 11.44
N ALA A 67 -4.28 -4.58 12.53
CA ALA A 67 -4.62 -3.22 12.93
C ALA A 67 -3.36 -2.40 13.25
N GLY A 68 -2.41 -2.96 14.00
CA GLY A 68 -1.14 -2.32 14.30
C GLY A 68 -0.35 -1.97 13.03
N THR A 69 -0.25 -2.91 12.10
CA THR A 69 0.44 -2.74 10.82
C THR A 69 -0.26 -1.68 9.95
N ALA A 70 -1.60 -1.71 9.87
CA ALA A 70 -2.38 -0.74 9.10
C ALA A 70 -2.21 0.70 9.65
N VAL A 71 -2.26 0.87 10.96
CA VAL A 71 -2.04 2.18 11.61
C VAL A 71 -0.61 2.67 11.35
N PHE A 72 0.38 1.80 11.47
CA PHE A 72 1.77 2.14 11.20
C PHE A 72 1.98 2.59 9.75
N ALA A 73 1.50 1.81 8.79
CA ALA A 73 1.56 2.12 7.37
C ALA A 73 0.89 3.47 7.06
N LYS A 74 -0.32 3.69 7.59
CA LYS A 74 -1.05 4.96 7.43
C LYS A 74 -0.25 6.15 7.96
N ARG A 75 0.42 5.99 9.11
CA ARG A 75 1.20 7.07 9.73
C ARG A 75 2.46 7.41 8.94
N ILE A 76 3.15 6.40 8.40
CA ILE A 76 4.29 6.62 7.51
C ILE A 76 3.84 7.27 6.19
N ALA A 77 2.78 6.75 5.58
CA ALA A 77 2.23 7.29 4.35
C ALA A 77 1.80 8.76 4.53
N ALA A 78 1.12 9.10 5.62
CA ALA A 78 0.73 10.47 5.94
C ALA A 78 1.93 11.41 6.08
N LYS A 79 3.02 10.96 6.74
CA LYS A 79 4.27 11.75 6.82
C LYS A 79 4.90 11.97 5.44
N GLY A 80 4.92 10.94 4.59
CA GLY A 80 5.41 11.03 3.23
C GLY A 80 4.60 11.99 2.38
N ALA A 81 3.27 11.83 2.40
CA ALA A 81 2.31 12.67 1.67
C ALA A 81 2.42 14.14 2.10
N HIS A 82 2.54 14.42 3.40
CA HIS A 82 2.71 15.78 3.89
C HIS A 82 4.01 16.42 3.37
N ARG A 83 5.14 15.70 3.42
CA ARG A 83 6.42 16.18 2.87
C ARG A 83 6.36 16.42 1.36
N ALA A 84 5.69 15.54 0.62
CA ALA A 84 5.50 15.71 -0.81
C ALA A 84 4.61 16.93 -1.11
N ALA A 85 3.49 17.09 -0.39
CA ALA A 85 2.58 18.23 -0.53
C ALA A 85 3.29 19.56 -0.25
N LEU A 86 4.10 19.65 0.81
CA LEU A 86 4.91 20.84 1.09
C LEU A 86 5.92 21.15 -0.02
N ARG A 87 6.59 20.13 -0.57
CA ARG A 87 7.50 20.31 -1.72
C ARG A 87 6.78 20.80 -2.97
N ILE A 88 5.58 20.30 -3.23
CA ILE A 88 4.76 20.72 -4.38
C ILE A 88 4.27 22.16 -4.17
N ALA A 89 3.79 22.48 -2.96
CA ALA A 89 3.33 23.83 -2.61
C ALA A 89 4.46 24.86 -2.72
N ALA A 90 5.66 24.54 -2.19
CA ALA A 90 6.83 25.41 -2.25
C ALA A 90 7.31 25.69 -3.69
N ARG A 91 7.15 24.71 -4.60
CA ARG A 91 7.43 24.91 -6.04
C ARG A 91 6.40 25.80 -6.72
N ARG A 92 5.14 25.78 -6.27
CA ARG A 92 4.05 26.57 -6.84
C ARG A 92 4.11 28.05 -6.42
N THR A 93 4.67 28.37 -5.27
CA THR A 93 4.85 29.76 -4.82
C THR A 93 6.14 30.41 -5.34
N ALA A 94 7.03 29.63 -5.98
CA ALA A 94 8.29 30.10 -6.55
C ALA A 94 8.20 30.38 -8.07
N VAL A 95 7.00 30.25 -8.66
CA VAL A 95 6.65 30.59 -10.06
C VAL A 95 5.62 31.70 -10.02
#